data_AF-A0A4U8YNV7-F1
#
_entry.id   AF-A0A4U8YNV7-F1
#
_cell.length_a   1.000
_cell.length_b   1.000
_cell.length_c   1.000
_cell.angle_alpha   90.00
_cell.angle_beta   90.00
_cell.angle_gamma   90.00
#
_symmetry.space_group_name_H-M   'P 1'
#
loop_
_entity.id
_entity.type
_entity.pdbx_description
1 polymer ?
#
loop_
_entity_poly.entity_id
_entity_poly.type
_entity_poly.pdbx_seq_one_letter_code
_entity_poly.pdbx_strand_id
1 'polypeptide(L)'
;MKKYRLLMNGSNYLMAVDGKTVRQGFFQNMIIKADSPRQAELQAISRIWHDGELRAKTLNTPENPQKVAMHTLWELDVTYDDSRIDMERTFYPEKRWWEFWK
;
A
#
# COMPACT_ATOMS: atom_id res chain seq x y z
N MET A 1 19.08 5.65 13.67
CA MET A 1 17.89 5.36 12.84
C MET A 1 16.70 6.14 13.33
N LYS A 2 16.05 6.87 12.42
CA LYS A 2 14.81 7.61 12.66
C LYS A 2 13.61 6.68 12.44
N LYS A 3 12.46 7.07 12.98
CA LYS A 3 11.19 6.34 12.81
C LYS A 3 10.31 7.12 11.83
N TYR A 4 9.77 6.45 10.83
CA TYR A 4 8.92 7.06 9.82
C TYR A 4 7.57 6.36 9.78
N ARG A 5 6.49 7.13 9.74
CA ARG A 5 5.17 6.66 9.31
C ARG A 5 5.00 6.97 7.83
N LEU A 6 4.63 5.96 7.06
CA LEU A 6 4.31 6.10 5.65
C LEU A 6 2.86 5.69 5.44
N LEU A 7 2.12 6.46 4.64
CA LEU A 7 0.89 6.00 4.03
C LEU A 7 1.23 5.54 2.62
N MET A 8 1.12 4.25 2.37
CA MET A 8 1.39 3.64 1.07
C MET A 8 0.09 3.51 0.29
N ASN A 9 0.17 3.76 -1.02
CA ASN A 9 -0.92 3.53 -1.96
C ASN A 9 -0.53 2.40 -2.91
N GLY A 10 -1.26 1.30 -2.83
CA GLY A 10 -1.23 0.24 -3.84
C GLY A 10 -2.34 0.49 -4.85
N SER A 11 -1.98 0.52 -6.14
CA SER A 11 -2.94 0.71 -7.22
C SER A 11 -2.82 -0.39 -8.29
N ASN A 12 -3.88 -0.51 -9.09
CA ASN A 12 -3.99 -1.46 -10.18
C ASN A 12 -4.00 -2.94 -9.75
N TYR A 13 -4.42 -3.27 -8.52
CA TYR A 13 -4.47 -4.65 -8.04
C TYR A 13 -5.71 -5.36 -8.59
N LEU A 14 -5.50 -6.37 -9.43
CA LEU A 14 -6.55 -7.24 -9.93
C LEU A 14 -6.73 -8.39 -8.93
N MET A 15 -7.89 -8.50 -8.28
CA MET A 15 -8.11 -9.46 -7.19
C MET A 15 -9.40 -10.24 -7.40
N ALA A 16 -9.44 -11.48 -6.91
CA ALA A 16 -10.68 -12.26 -6.81
C ALA A 16 -11.37 -11.94 -5.47
N VAL A 17 -12.52 -11.27 -5.53
CA VAL A 17 -13.37 -10.95 -4.37
C VAL A 17 -14.76 -11.52 -4.65
N ASP A 18 -15.26 -12.37 -3.75
CA ASP A 18 -16.57 -13.04 -3.88
C ASP A 18 -16.80 -13.71 -5.25
N GLY A 19 -15.75 -14.37 -5.77
CA GLY A 19 -15.79 -15.06 -7.07
C GLY A 19 -15.74 -14.13 -8.29
N LYS A 20 -15.66 -12.81 -8.11
CA LYS A 20 -15.52 -11.84 -9.19
C LYS A 20 -14.12 -11.27 -9.24
N THR A 21 -13.60 -11.10 -10.46
CA THR A 21 -12.35 -10.38 -10.68
C THR A 21 -12.64 -8.89 -10.68
N VAL A 22 -12.05 -8.17 -9.73
CA VAL A 22 -12.24 -6.73 -9.54
C VAL A 22 -10.89 -6.02 -9.47
N ARG A 23 -10.85 -4.77 -9.96
CA ARG A 23 -9.68 -3.90 -9.77
C ARG A 23 -9.86 -3.11 -8.48
N GLN A 24 -8.89 -3.22 -7.60
CA GLN A 24 -8.85 -2.56 -6.31
C GLN A 24 -7.58 -1.73 -6.21
N GLY A 25 -7.68 -0.66 -5.43
CA GLY A 25 -6.53 -0.03 -4.81
C GLY A 25 -6.60 -0.26 -3.31
N PHE A 26 -5.54 0.12 -2.60
CA PHE A 26 -5.55 0.13 -1.15
C PHE A 26 -4.66 1.22 -0.59
N PHE A 27 -4.99 1.64 0.62
CA PHE A 27 -4.10 2.39 1.49
C PHE A 27 -3.63 1.51 2.65
N GLN A 28 -2.38 1.71 3.06
CA GLN A 28 -1.80 1.01 4.21
C GLN A 28 -0.84 1.92 4.95
N ASN A 29 -1.00 2.06 6.28
CA ASN A 29 0.04 2.68 7.09
C ASN A 29 1.20 1.70 7.30
N MET A 30 2.42 2.23 7.32
CA MET A 30 3.62 1.47 7.62
C MET A 30 4.55 2.27 8.53
N ILE A 31 5.08 1.63 9.55
CA ILE A 31 6.15 2.16 10.38
C ILE A 31 7.47 1.52 9.98
N ILE A 32 8.43 2.36 9.57
CA ILE A 32 9.75 1.94 9.12
C ILE A 32 10.81 2.69 9.93
N LYS A 33 11.78 1.95 10.47
CA LYS A 33 13.01 2.53 11.02
C LYS A 33 14.07 2.56 9.93
N ALA A 34 14.60 3.73 9.61
CA ALA A 34 15.60 3.91 8.57
C ALA A 34 16.49 5.13 8.86
N ASP A 35 17.59 5.26 8.13
CA ASP A 35 18.51 6.40 8.28
C ASP A 35 18.08 7.61 7.44
N SER A 36 17.21 7.41 6.44
CA SER A 36 16.67 8.49 5.62
C SER A 36 15.23 8.22 5.17
N PRO A 37 14.46 9.26 4.80
CA PRO A 37 13.12 9.11 4.24
C PRO A 37 13.10 8.23 2.97
N ARG A 38 14.10 8.38 2.10
CA ARG A 38 14.22 7.59 0.87
C ARG A 38 14.43 6.10 1.16
N GLN A 39 15.26 5.78 2.15
CA GLN A 39 15.45 4.39 2.56
C GLN A 39 14.17 3.82 3.19
N ALA A 40 13.42 4.62 3.95
CA ALA A 40 12.15 4.21 4.52
C ALA A 40 11.11 3.86 3.44
N GLU A 41 11.01 4.71 2.41
CA GLU A 41 10.15 4.49 1.24
C GLU A 41 10.52 3.19 0.51
N LEU A 42 11.80 2.98 0.17
CA LEU A 42 12.24 1.78 -0.54
C LEU A 42 11.94 0.50 0.26
N GLN A 43 12.13 0.53 1.58
CA GLN A 43 11.77 -0.59 2.45
C GLN A 43 10.26 -0.83 2.50
N ALA A 44 9.44 0.22 2.58
CA ALA A 44 7.98 0.11 2.58
C ALA A 44 7.47 -0.49 1.26
N ILE A 45 7.97 0.01 0.13
CA ILE A 45 7.68 -0.53 -1.20
C ILE A 45 8.07 -2.01 -1.24
N SER A 46 9.30 -2.35 -0.86
CA SER A 46 9.80 -3.73 -0.88
C SER A 46 8.93 -4.67 -0.04
N ARG A 47 8.51 -4.26 1.16
CA ARG A 47 7.61 -5.07 2.02
C ARG A 47 6.27 -5.36 1.35
N ILE A 48 5.69 -4.40 0.64
CA ILE A 48 4.43 -4.61 -0.08
C ILE A 48 4.63 -5.57 -1.27
N TRP A 49 5.71 -5.40 -2.05
CA TRP A 49 6.00 -6.28 -3.20
C TRP A 49 6.26 -7.73 -2.79
N HIS A 50 6.84 -7.95 -1.61
CA HIS A 50 7.16 -9.28 -1.09
C HIS A 50 6.09 -9.80 -0.12
N ASP A 51 4.96 -9.12 0.03
CA ASP A 51 3.85 -9.61 0.83
C ASP A 51 3.21 -10.83 0.16
N GLY A 52 3.41 -12.00 0.78
CA GLY A 52 2.94 -13.28 0.25
C GLY A 52 1.42 -13.38 0.16
N GLU A 53 0.69 -12.79 1.10
CA GLU A 53 -0.79 -12.82 1.09
C GLU A 53 -1.35 -11.92 -0.01
N LEU A 54 -0.80 -10.71 -0.15
CA LEU A 54 -1.18 -9.79 -1.20
C LEU A 54 -0.86 -10.40 -2.57
N ARG A 55 0.33 -10.99 -2.73
CA ARG A 55 0.73 -11.67 -3.96
C ARG A 55 -0.19 -12.85 -4.29
N ALA A 56 -0.57 -13.66 -3.30
CA ALA A 56 -1.48 -14.80 -3.51
C ALA A 56 -2.90 -14.38 -3.94
N LYS A 57 -3.34 -13.18 -3.55
CA LYS A 57 -4.65 -12.62 -3.92
C LYS A 57 -4.63 -11.82 -5.22
N THR A 58 -3.45 -11.55 -5.78
CA THR A 58 -3.27 -10.69 -6.95
C THR A 58 -3.17 -11.52 -8.24
N LEU A 59 -3.93 -11.13 -9.25
CA LEU A 59 -4.10 -11.80 -10.54
C LEU A 59 -3.48 -11.01 -11.71
N ASN A 60 -2.68 -9.99 -11.42
CA ASN A 60 -2.03 -9.16 -12.42
C ASN A 60 -1.08 -9.98 -13.30
N THR A 61 -1.15 -9.75 -14.62
CA THR A 61 -0.18 -10.27 -15.58
C THR A 61 0.98 -9.28 -15.75
N PRO A 62 2.13 -9.70 -16.31
CA PRO A 62 3.26 -8.82 -16.57
C PRO A 62 2.92 -7.60 -17.44
N GLU A 63 1.95 -7.72 -18.35
CA GLU A 63 1.50 -6.65 -19.25
C GLU A 63 0.64 -5.60 -18.53
N ASN A 64 0.13 -5.92 -17.33
CA ASN A 64 -0.67 -5.02 -16.52
C ASN A 64 -0.23 -5.07 -15.04
N PRO A 65 0.97 -4.57 -14.71
CA PRO A 65 1.55 -4.72 -13.38
C PRO A 65 0.83 -3.85 -12.33
N GLN A 66 0.75 -4.36 -11.11
CA GLN A 66 0.38 -3.57 -9.94
C GLN A 66 1.40 -2.45 -9.70
N LYS A 67 0.97 -1.38 -9.03
CA LYS A 67 1.80 -0.22 -8.72
C LYS A 67 1.75 0.05 -7.23
N VAL A 68 2.88 0.49 -6.68
CA VAL A 68 2.98 0.88 -5.27
C VAL A 68 3.75 2.19 -5.22
N ALA A 69 3.18 3.18 -4.54
CA ALA A 69 3.82 4.47 -4.34
C ALA A 69 3.58 4.96 -2.91
N MET A 70 4.50 5.75 -2.39
CA MET A 70 4.29 6.47 -1.14
C MET A 70 3.33 7.63 -1.39
N HIS A 71 2.23 7.66 -0.65
CA HIS A 71 1.28 8.77 -0.69
C HIS A 71 1.69 9.87 0.29
N THR A 72 2.11 9.51 1.51
CA THR A 72 2.52 10.47 2.53
C THR A 72 3.58 9.89 3.45
N LEU A 73 4.43 10.75 3.99
CA LEU A 73 5.48 10.41 4.95
C LEU A 73 5.51 11.41 6.11
N TRP A 74 5.66 10.89 7.31
CA TRP A 74 5.88 11.65 8.53
C TRP A 74 7.08 11.07 9.27
N GLU A 75 8.01 11.94 9.67
CA GLU A 75 9.02 11.57 10.67
C GLU A 75 8.36 11.59 12.05
N LEU A 76 8.52 10.50 12.80
CA LEU A 76 7.95 10.36 14.13
C LEU A 76 9.02 10.64 15.20
N ASP A 77 8.59 11.28 16.28
CA ASP A 77 9.40 11.38 17.49
C ASP A 77 9.71 9.97 18.04
N VAL A 78 10.86 9.83 18.69
CA VAL A 78 11.30 8.57 19.32
C VAL A 78 10.30 8.12 20.39
N THR A 79 9.64 9.07 21.05
CA THR A 79 8.65 8.85 22.11
C THR A 79 7.22 8.61 21.61
N TYR A 80 6.99 8.70 20.29
CA TYR A 80 5.67 8.50 19.71
C TYR A 80 5.18 7.05 19.89
N ASP A 81 4.02 6.90 20.54
CA ASP A 81 3.30 5.64 20.70
C ASP A 81 2.59 5.26 19.39
N ASP A 82 3.18 4.33 18.64
CA ASP A 82 2.67 3.83 17.37
C ASP A 82 1.66 2.67 17.52
N SER A 83 1.34 2.23 18.74
CA SER A 83 0.36 1.15 18.97
C SER A 83 -1.05 1.50 18.50
N ARG A 84 -1.35 2.79 18.35
CA ARG A 84 -2.65 3.32 17.89
C ARG A 84 -2.76 3.45 16.38
N ILE A 85 -1.68 3.21 15.64
CA ILE A 85 -1.70 3.32 14.18
C ILE A 85 -2.27 2.03 13.63
N ASP A 86 -3.39 2.15 12.93
CA ASP A 86 -3.94 1.05 12.15
C ASP A 86 -3.04 0.75 10.95
N MET A 87 -2.49 -0.46 10.93
CA MET A 87 -1.55 -0.98 9.93
C MET A 87 -2.23 -1.91 8.93
N GLU A 88 -3.54 -2.15 9.08
CA GLU A 88 -4.33 -2.93 8.15
C GLU A 88 -4.47 -2.22 6.80
N ARG A 89 -4.85 -3.00 5.79
CA ARG A 89 -5.08 -2.49 4.44
C ARG A 89 -6.52 -2.10 4.29
N THR A 90 -6.76 -0.83 3.97
CA THR A 90 -8.08 -0.37 3.55
C THR A 90 -8.18 -0.45 2.03
N PHE A 91 -8.93 -1.43 1.52
CA PHE A 91 -9.19 -1.59 0.09
C PHE A 91 -10.30 -0.67 -0.39
N TYR A 92 -10.18 -0.20 -1.62
CA TYR A 92 -11.22 0.57 -2.30
C TYR A 92 -11.35 0.14 -3.78
N PRO A 93 -12.56 0.14 -4.35
CA PRO A 93 -12.73 -0.08 -5.78
C PRO A 93 -12.01 0.99 -6.60
N GLU A 94 -11.13 0.57 -7.51
CA GLU A 94 -10.57 1.50 -8.49
C GLU A 94 -11.61 1.73 -9.59
N LYS A 95 -12.37 2.82 -9.44
CA LYS A 95 -13.33 3.24 -10.44
C LYS A 95 -12.62 3.73 -11.69
N ARG A 96 -13.17 3.38 -12.84
CA ARG A 96 -12.80 3.98 -14.12
C ARG A 96 -13.46 5.36 -14.23
N TRP A 97 -12.81 6.30 -14.91
CA TRP A 97 -13.27 7.70 -15.00
C TRP A 97 -14.70 7.85 -15.58
N TRP A 98 -15.16 6.89 -16.39
CA TRP A 98 -16.52 6.89 -16.93
C TRP A 98 -17.59 6.35 -15.96
N GLU A 99 -17.21 5.73 -14.85
CA GLU A 99 -18.15 5.24 -13.82
C GLU A 99 -18.62 6.34 -12.87
N PHE A 100 -18.12 7.57 -13.04
CA PHE A 100 -18.53 8.76 -12.28
C PHE A 100 -19.71 9.53 -12.91
N TRP A 101 -20.13 9.16 -14.13
CA TRP A 101 -21.16 9.86 -14.90
C TRP A 101 -22.45 9.02 -15.12
N LYS A 102 -22.61 7.93 -14.38
CA LYS A 102 -23.86 7.18 -14.25
C LYS A 102 -24.49 7.48 -12.89
#